data_AF-A0A560P911-F1
#
_entry.id   AF-A0A560P911-F1
#
_cell.length_a   1.000
_cell.length_b   1.000
_cell.length_c   1.000
_cell.angle_alpha   90.00
_cell.angle_beta   90.00
_cell.angle_gamma   90.00
#
_symmetry.space_group_name_H-M   'P 1'
#
loop_
_entity.id
_entity.type
_entity.pdbx_description
1 polymer ?
#
loop_
_entity_poly.entity_id
_entity_poly.type
_entity_poly.pdbx_seq_one_letter_code
_entity_poly.pdbx_strand_id
1 'polypeptide(L)'
;MKKTAQVIMNAQIPFSIGNLDRQQLRGTPTLFRREGLDEPFEYPKIEEFPDHYAIRCSTDIRPNRHGQIYNYTPATQQLNFTSPDTTYTFNLNKFGNQVIYSTNSPGASVRAPSIVFEDFPGLIQLEMRIPGKEIDQKPDEDGWLEVQINDQVVKHPSTSPVLPAPKKTALPVVINPTDKFSFLGNVTLYLSGCDVYQEYPPGEMGKIDKFVGTMSTDLYLTPDKSYPPGVTTLTIEDGFSDATAVIEFNHDTSKKQVTMTIKSFRGTGKLCDIRDFPYLDKYYPNAICIAL
;
A
#
# COMPACT_ATOMS: atom_id res chain seq x y z
N MET A 1 -27.22 -4.83 -7.65
CA MET A 1 -26.50 -4.42 -6.43
C MET A 1 -25.76 -3.11 -6.70
N LYS A 2 -25.76 -2.20 -5.72
CA LYS A 2 -25.35 -0.79 -5.83
C LYS A 2 -23.95 -0.62 -6.46
N LYS A 3 -23.83 0.12 -7.56
CA LYS A 3 -22.54 0.59 -8.09
C LYS A 3 -21.94 1.56 -7.08
N THR A 4 -20.89 1.16 -6.39
CA THR A 4 -20.04 2.08 -5.63
C THR A 4 -19.28 2.93 -6.65
N ALA A 5 -19.83 4.07 -7.05
CA ALA A 5 -19.19 5.01 -7.98
C ALA A 5 -18.17 5.92 -7.27
N GLN A 6 -17.70 5.51 -6.10
CA GLN A 6 -16.89 6.34 -5.23
C GLN A 6 -15.97 5.49 -4.35
N VAL A 7 -14.70 5.86 -4.29
CA VAL A 7 -13.70 5.31 -3.36
C VAL A 7 -13.10 6.47 -2.59
N ILE A 8 -12.90 6.30 -1.28
CA ILE A 8 -12.20 7.27 -0.43
C ILE A 8 -10.87 6.64 0.00
N MET A 9 -9.78 7.38 -0.20
CA MET A 9 -8.42 6.91 0.12
C MET A 9 -7.55 8.06 0.61
N ASN A 10 -6.45 7.76 1.31
CA ASN A 10 -5.44 8.76 1.61
C ASN A 10 -4.79 9.31 0.33
N ALA A 11 -4.43 10.59 0.34
CA ALA A 11 -3.80 11.30 -0.77
C ALA A 11 -2.43 10.74 -1.20
N GLN A 12 -1.78 9.95 -0.34
CA GLN A 12 -0.52 9.27 -0.62
C GLN A 12 -0.70 7.99 -1.44
N ILE A 13 -1.89 7.39 -1.43
CA ILE A 13 -2.13 6.13 -2.14
C ILE A 13 -2.21 6.42 -3.64
N PRO A 14 -1.34 5.80 -4.45
CA PRO A 14 -1.37 6.01 -5.89
C PRO A 14 -2.58 5.30 -6.50
N PHE A 15 -2.95 5.74 -7.70
CA PHE A 15 -3.99 5.09 -8.50
C PHE A 15 -3.39 4.44 -9.76
N SER A 16 -4.08 3.49 -10.34
CA SER A 16 -3.75 2.90 -11.64
C SER A 16 -4.80 3.25 -12.67
N ILE A 17 -4.38 3.34 -13.92
CA ILE A 17 -5.25 3.53 -15.08
C ILE A 17 -5.49 2.17 -15.72
N GLY A 18 -6.72 1.68 -15.65
CA GLY A 18 -7.15 0.43 -16.29
C GLY A 18 -7.82 0.70 -17.63
N ASN A 19 -7.06 0.58 -18.71
CA ASN A 19 -7.56 0.67 -20.08
C ASN A 19 -7.95 -0.72 -20.58
N LEU A 20 -9.11 -1.19 -20.14
CA LEU A 20 -9.45 -2.60 -20.22
C LEU A 20 -9.63 -3.10 -21.66
N ASP A 21 -9.90 -2.17 -22.59
CA ASP A 21 -10.05 -2.45 -24.01
C ASP A 21 -8.84 -2.07 -24.87
N ARG A 22 -7.68 -1.73 -24.26
CA ARG A 22 -6.45 -1.30 -24.94
C ARG A 22 -6.70 -0.20 -26.00
N GLN A 23 -7.57 0.76 -25.65
CA GLN A 23 -7.89 1.93 -26.48
C GLN A 23 -6.66 2.85 -26.58
N GLN A 24 -6.55 3.65 -27.64
CA GLN A 24 -5.59 4.76 -27.64
C GLN A 24 -6.13 5.89 -26.74
N LEU A 25 -5.76 5.87 -25.45
CA LEU A 25 -6.20 6.86 -24.46
C LEU A 25 -5.16 7.94 -24.27
N ARG A 26 -5.62 9.20 -24.30
CA ARG A 26 -4.85 10.38 -23.87
C ARG A 26 -5.46 10.98 -22.61
N GLY A 27 -4.65 11.14 -21.57
CA GLY A 27 -5.07 11.67 -20.27
C GLY A 27 -4.72 13.14 -20.10
N THR A 28 -5.61 13.89 -19.46
CA THR A 28 -5.39 15.27 -19.02
C THR A 28 -5.89 15.47 -17.59
N PRO A 29 -5.17 16.19 -16.71
CA PRO A 29 -3.81 16.69 -16.92
C PRO A 29 -2.77 15.56 -17.04
N THR A 30 -1.55 15.93 -17.42
CA THR A 30 -0.38 15.05 -17.36
C THR A 30 -0.24 14.44 -15.97
N LEU A 31 0.02 13.13 -15.91
CA LEU A 31 0.20 12.40 -14.65
C LEU A 31 1.68 12.07 -14.43
N PHE A 32 2.02 11.72 -13.19
CA PHE A 32 3.33 11.18 -12.84
C PHE A 32 3.20 9.68 -12.63
N ARG A 33 3.96 8.88 -13.37
CA ARG A 33 4.05 7.43 -13.17
C ARG A 33 5.24 7.13 -12.28
N ARG A 34 5.05 6.36 -11.21
CA ARG A 34 6.19 5.85 -10.44
C ARG A 34 6.90 4.74 -11.20
N GLU A 35 8.16 4.95 -11.54
CA GLU A 35 9.09 3.95 -12.07
C GLU A 35 10.21 3.70 -11.06
N GLY A 36 10.83 2.52 -11.15
CA GLY A 36 11.79 2.04 -10.16
C GLY A 36 11.13 1.23 -9.03
N LEU A 37 11.89 0.29 -8.51
CA LEU A 37 11.48 -0.66 -7.48
C LEU A 37 12.05 -0.27 -6.12
N ASP A 38 13.21 0.37 -6.14
CA ASP A 38 13.91 0.90 -4.97
C ASP A 38 14.13 2.39 -5.12
N GLU A 39 14.20 3.08 -3.99
CA GLU A 39 14.47 4.50 -3.99
C GLU A 39 15.91 4.85 -4.41
N PRO A 40 16.12 6.00 -5.08
CA PRO A 40 15.11 6.98 -5.46
C PRO A 40 14.24 6.50 -6.63
N PHE A 41 12.92 6.68 -6.51
CA PHE A 41 12.00 6.40 -7.60
C PHE A 41 12.10 7.48 -8.68
N GLU A 42 11.88 7.09 -9.93
CA GLU A 42 11.66 8.02 -11.02
C GLU A 42 10.16 8.29 -11.19
N TYR A 43 9.84 9.52 -11.58
CA TYR A 43 8.45 9.95 -11.80
C TYR A 43 8.28 10.58 -13.18
N PRO A 44 8.45 9.80 -14.27
CA PRO A 44 8.20 10.32 -15.60
C PRO A 44 6.76 10.79 -15.76
N LYS A 45 6.63 11.88 -16.51
CA LYS A 45 5.34 12.41 -16.92
C LYS A 45 4.74 11.53 -18.01
N ILE A 46 3.45 11.24 -17.90
CA ILE A 46 2.72 10.40 -18.85
C ILE A 46 1.38 11.06 -19.23
N GLU A 47 1.10 11.02 -20.53
CA GLU A 47 -0.13 11.55 -21.13
C GLU A 47 -0.84 10.51 -22.00
N GLU A 48 -0.18 9.42 -22.36
CA GLU A 48 -0.73 8.36 -23.21
C GLU A 48 -0.79 7.04 -22.43
N PHE A 49 -1.90 6.31 -22.56
CA PHE A 49 -2.17 5.08 -21.84
C PHE A 49 -2.51 3.95 -22.83
N PRO A 50 -1.55 3.52 -23.67
CA PRO A 50 -1.79 2.48 -24.69
C PRO A 50 -1.90 1.08 -24.07
N ASP A 51 -1.27 0.87 -22.92
CA ASP A 51 -1.24 -0.41 -22.23
C ASP A 51 -2.54 -0.69 -21.48
N HIS A 52 -2.79 -1.97 -21.21
CA HIS A 52 -3.96 -2.39 -20.48
C HIS A 52 -4.00 -1.84 -19.03
N TYR A 53 -2.85 -1.76 -18.36
CA TYR A 53 -2.69 -1.05 -17.09
C TYR A 53 -1.47 -0.14 -17.10
N ALA A 54 -1.65 1.10 -16.63
CA ALA A 54 -0.57 1.93 -16.12
C ALA A 54 -0.68 1.97 -14.58
N ILE A 55 0.32 1.41 -13.89
CA ILE A 55 0.28 1.23 -12.43
C ILE A 55 1.03 2.38 -11.72
N ARG A 56 0.54 2.73 -10.53
CA ARG A 56 1.16 3.67 -9.58
C ARG A 56 1.35 5.09 -10.14
N CYS A 57 0.26 5.65 -10.65
CA CYS A 57 0.15 7.04 -11.07
C CYS A 57 -0.25 7.96 -9.92
N SER A 58 0.11 9.23 -10.05
CA SER A 58 -0.32 10.33 -9.21
C SER A 58 -0.54 11.60 -10.02
N THR A 59 -1.22 12.56 -9.41
CA THR A 59 -1.49 13.87 -10.00
C THR A 59 -0.38 14.88 -9.72
N ASP A 60 0.40 14.62 -8.67
CA ASP A 60 1.56 15.40 -8.28
C ASP A 60 2.58 14.52 -7.55
N ILE A 61 3.78 15.05 -7.36
CA ILE A 61 4.83 14.45 -6.54
C ILE A 61 5.29 15.47 -5.51
N ARG A 62 5.50 15.03 -4.26
CA ARG A 62 5.83 15.94 -3.17
C ARG A 62 6.99 15.40 -2.34
N PRO A 63 7.94 16.26 -1.90
CA PRO A 63 8.90 15.87 -0.89
C PRO A 63 8.18 15.61 0.43
N ASN A 64 8.50 14.49 1.06
CA ASN A 64 8.08 14.19 2.40
C ASN A 64 9.02 14.84 3.44
N ARG A 65 8.78 14.60 4.73
CA ARG A 65 9.60 15.17 5.83
C ARG A 65 11.05 14.70 5.85
N HIS A 66 11.37 13.64 5.11
CA HIS A 66 12.72 13.09 4.96
C HIS A 66 13.40 13.57 3.66
N GLY A 67 12.78 14.49 2.91
CA GLY A 67 13.31 15.04 1.67
C GLY A 67 13.20 14.12 0.46
N GLN A 68 12.53 12.98 0.59
CA GLN A 68 12.30 12.02 -0.51
C GLN A 68 10.99 12.36 -1.24
N ILE A 69 10.99 12.21 -2.57
CA ILE A 69 9.86 12.58 -3.43
C ILE A 69 8.95 11.36 -3.63
N TYR A 70 7.66 11.51 -3.35
CA TYR A 70 6.65 10.47 -3.52
C TYR A 70 5.39 10.95 -4.22
N ASN A 71 4.59 9.98 -4.68
CA ASN A 71 3.22 10.18 -5.15
C ASN A 71 2.40 10.98 -4.13
N TYR A 72 1.70 12.00 -4.61
CA TYR A 72 0.73 12.70 -3.78
C TYR A 72 -0.41 13.26 -4.66
N THR A 73 -1.62 13.30 -4.11
CA THR A 73 -2.75 14.00 -4.74
C THR A 73 -3.12 15.21 -3.89
N PRO A 74 -2.57 16.40 -4.17
CA PRO A 74 -2.63 17.53 -3.25
C PRO A 74 -3.95 18.31 -3.33
N ALA A 75 -4.63 18.24 -4.47
CA ALA A 75 -5.75 19.12 -4.77
C ALA A 75 -6.95 18.37 -5.35
N THR A 76 -8.10 19.03 -5.28
CA THR A 76 -9.29 18.61 -6.02
C THR A 76 -9.04 18.86 -7.50
N GLN A 77 -9.23 17.83 -8.33
CA GLN A 77 -9.07 17.96 -9.78
C GLN A 77 -9.91 16.95 -10.56
N GLN A 78 -10.11 17.24 -11.83
CA GLN A 78 -10.74 16.34 -12.78
C GLN A 78 -9.67 15.71 -13.67
N LEU A 79 -9.79 14.40 -13.89
CA LEU A 79 -9.01 13.66 -14.88
C LEU A 79 -9.92 13.33 -16.06
N ASN A 80 -9.49 13.66 -17.27
CA ASN A 80 -10.17 13.29 -18.50
C ASN A 80 -9.28 12.38 -19.33
N PHE A 81 -9.81 11.24 -19.75
CA PHE A 81 -9.15 10.29 -20.63
C PHE A 81 -9.95 10.18 -21.92
N THR A 82 -9.37 10.58 -23.04
CA THR A 82 -10.04 10.66 -24.33
C THR A 82 -9.48 9.60 -25.28
N SER A 83 -10.39 8.85 -25.89
CA SER A 83 -10.13 8.05 -27.10
C SER A 83 -10.83 8.71 -28.29
N PRO A 84 -10.66 8.20 -29.54
CA PRO A 84 -11.37 8.74 -30.69
C PRO A 84 -12.90 8.79 -30.54
N ASP A 85 -13.48 7.84 -29.79
CA ASP A 85 -14.93 7.63 -29.73
C ASP A 85 -15.57 8.08 -28.41
N THR A 86 -14.79 8.31 -27.36
CA THR A 86 -15.35 8.59 -26.03
C THR A 86 -14.38 9.37 -25.14
N THR A 87 -14.94 10.04 -24.13
CA THR A 87 -14.18 10.68 -23.07
C THR A 87 -14.68 10.18 -21.71
N TYR A 88 -13.74 9.68 -20.91
CA TYR A 88 -13.99 9.25 -19.54
C TYR A 88 -13.52 10.33 -18.57
N THR A 89 -14.35 10.62 -17.59
CA THR A 89 -14.11 11.68 -16.61
C THR A 89 -14.10 11.08 -15.21
N PHE A 90 -13.02 11.33 -14.48
CA PHE A 90 -12.89 11.00 -13.07
C PHE A 90 -12.74 12.28 -12.25
N ASN A 91 -13.44 12.38 -11.13
CA ASN A 91 -13.33 13.49 -10.21
C ASN A 91 -12.57 13.04 -8.97
N LEU A 92 -11.51 13.75 -8.63
CA LEU A 92 -10.70 13.56 -7.43
C LEU A 92 -11.00 14.75 -6.52
N ASN A 93 -11.79 14.55 -5.46
CA ASN A 93 -12.14 15.63 -4.52
C ASN A 93 -11.35 15.48 -3.22
N LYS A 94 -10.50 16.45 -2.91
CA LYS A 94 -9.61 16.46 -1.75
C LYS A 94 -10.31 17.05 -0.51
N PHE A 95 -10.25 16.33 0.61
CA PHE A 95 -10.69 16.80 1.92
C PHE A 95 -9.69 16.39 3.00
N GLY A 96 -9.05 17.36 3.66
CA GLY A 96 -8.00 17.07 4.64
C GLY A 96 -6.87 16.28 3.98
N ASN A 97 -6.60 15.05 4.45
CA ASN A 97 -5.63 14.10 3.89
C ASN A 97 -6.24 13.01 3.01
N GLN A 98 -7.55 13.04 2.78
CA GLN A 98 -8.27 12.06 1.97
C GLN A 98 -8.65 12.62 0.60
N VAL A 99 -8.77 11.73 -0.37
CA VAL A 99 -9.24 11.98 -1.72
C VAL A 99 -10.41 11.06 -1.99
N ILE A 100 -11.48 11.67 -2.51
CA ILE A 100 -12.67 10.99 -2.99
C ILE A 100 -12.54 10.85 -4.51
N TYR A 101 -12.42 9.62 -4.99
CA TYR A 101 -12.37 9.28 -6.41
C TYR A 101 -13.76 8.87 -6.86
N SER A 102 -14.29 9.49 -7.92
CA SER A 102 -15.60 9.12 -8.49
C SER A 102 -15.65 9.29 -10.00
N THR A 103 -16.63 8.63 -10.63
CA THR A 103 -16.91 8.81 -12.07
C THR A 103 -18.39 8.59 -12.35
N ASN A 104 -18.88 9.30 -13.36
CA ASN A 104 -20.21 9.10 -13.95
C ASN A 104 -20.15 8.74 -15.44
N SER A 105 -18.95 8.61 -16.03
CA SER A 105 -18.82 8.29 -17.44
C SER A 105 -19.33 6.86 -17.73
N PRO A 106 -20.13 6.66 -18.79
CA PRO A 106 -20.44 5.33 -19.28
C PRO A 106 -19.16 4.53 -19.53
N GLY A 107 -19.16 3.25 -19.13
CA GLY A 107 -17.99 2.37 -19.27
C GLY A 107 -16.85 2.64 -18.28
N ALA A 108 -16.95 3.67 -17.41
CA ALA A 108 -15.97 3.94 -16.37
C ALA A 108 -16.38 3.36 -15.00
N SER A 109 -15.39 3.01 -14.18
CA SER A 109 -15.60 2.65 -12.77
C SER A 109 -14.38 2.98 -11.91
N VAL A 110 -14.61 3.13 -10.60
CA VAL A 110 -13.55 3.31 -9.61
C VAL A 110 -13.57 2.11 -8.67
N ARG A 111 -12.42 1.44 -8.50
CA ARG A 111 -12.25 0.32 -7.58
C ARG A 111 -11.10 0.57 -6.60
N ALA A 112 -11.11 -0.13 -5.48
CA ALA A 112 -10.02 -0.17 -4.51
C ALA A 112 -9.70 -1.64 -4.23
N PRO A 113 -8.94 -2.31 -5.11
CA PRO A 113 -8.56 -3.70 -4.88
C PRO A 113 -7.74 -3.80 -3.59
N SER A 114 -8.07 -4.82 -2.82
CA SER A 114 -7.33 -5.20 -1.63
C SER A 114 -6.15 -6.09 -1.99
N ILE A 115 -5.07 -6.07 -1.18
CA ILE A 115 -3.88 -6.89 -1.45
C ILE A 115 -3.93 -8.21 -0.68
N VAL A 116 -3.87 -8.13 0.66
CA VAL A 116 -3.78 -9.31 1.54
C VAL A 116 -5.10 -9.57 2.23
N PHE A 117 -5.71 -8.53 2.80
CA PHE A 117 -6.97 -8.61 3.52
C PHE A 117 -8.04 -7.75 2.88
N GLU A 118 -9.31 -8.14 2.96
CA GLU A 118 -10.45 -7.36 2.46
C GLU A 118 -10.45 -5.89 2.93
N ASP A 119 -10.00 -5.63 4.15
CA ASP A 119 -9.92 -4.29 4.76
C ASP A 119 -8.60 -3.54 4.48
N PHE A 120 -7.72 -4.11 3.67
CA PHE A 120 -6.40 -3.56 3.35
C PHE A 120 -6.29 -3.16 1.87
N PRO A 121 -6.70 -1.92 1.51
CA PRO A 121 -6.65 -1.45 0.13
C PRO A 121 -5.20 -1.21 -0.32
N GLY A 122 -4.85 -1.70 -1.51
CA GLY A 122 -3.51 -1.55 -2.07
C GLY A 122 -3.29 -0.32 -2.94
N LEU A 123 -4.30 0.01 -3.74
CA LEU A 123 -4.29 1.11 -4.69
C LEU A 123 -5.74 1.49 -5.06
N ILE A 124 -5.90 2.57 -5.81
CA ILE A 124 -7.16 2.89 -6.50
C ILE A 124 -7.05 2.48 -7.97
N GLN A 125 -8.07 1.88 -8.56
CA GLN A 125 -8.14 1.62 -10.01
C GLN A 125 -9.18 2.53 -10.65
N LEU A 126 -8.76 3.29 -11.65
CA LEU A 126 -9.63 4.07 -12.52
C LEU A 126 -9.79 3.29 -13.83
N GLU A 127 -10.93 2.63 -14.00
CA GLU A 127 -11.13 1.68 -15.10
C GLU A 127 -12.02 2.26 -16.17
N MET A 128 -11.66 1.96 -17.41
CA MET A 128 -12.34 2.43 -18.61
C MET A 128 -12.53 1.28 -19.58
N ARG A 129 -13.76 1.13 -20.04
CA ARG A 129 -14.18 0.20 -21.09
C ARG A 129 -14.99 0.94 -22.12
N ILE A 130 -14.90 0.51 -23.37
CA ILE A 130 -15.72 1.02 -24.47
C ILE A 130 -17.20 0.84 -24.08
N PRO A 131 -17.99 1.92 -24.00
CA PRO A 131 -19.38 1.84 -23.62
C PRO A 131 -20.17 0.87 -24.50
N GLY A 132 -20.92 -0.04 -23.88
CA GLY A 132 -21.77 -1.00 -24.61
C GLY A 132 -21.05 -2.21 -25.19
N LYS A 133 -19.72 -2.32 -25.09
CA LYS A 133 -18.99 -3.53 -25.46
C LYS A 133 -19.26 -4.64 -24.45
N GLU A 134 -19.55 -5.85 -24.94
CA GLU A 134 -19.72 -7.01 -24.07
C GLU A 134 -18.45 -7.31 -23.28
N ILE A 135 -18.63 -7.72 -22.03
CA ILE A 135 -17.52 -8.13 -21.16
C ILE A 135 -17.05 -9.48 -21.65
N ASP A 136 -15.91 -9.53 -22.33
CA ASP A 136 -15.20 -10.80 -22.52
C ASP A 136 -14.77 -11.25 -21.11
N GLN A 137 -15.39 -12.32 -20.59
CA GLN A 137 -15.16 -12.82 -19.24
C GLN A 137 -13.85 -13.62 -19.12
N LYS A 138 -13.05 -13.68 -20.18
CA LYS A 138 -11.73 -14.29 -20.09
C LYS A 138 -10.93 -13.54 -19.02
N PRO A 139 -10.48 -14.23 -17.95
CA PRO A 139 -9.56 -13.62 -17.01
C PRO A 139 -8.36 -13.13 -17.81
N ASP A 140 -7.98 -11.86 -17.61
CA ASP A 140 -6.78 -11.32 -18.24
C ASP A 140 -5.61 -12.25 -17.92
N GLU A 141 -5.09 -12.94 -18.95
CA GLU A 141 -3.87 -13.76 -18.84
C GLU A 141 -2.67 -12.90 -18.40
N ASP A 142 -2.77 -11.57 -18.59
CA ASP A 142 -1.78 -10.55 -18.27
C ASP A 142 -2.07 -9.76 -16.97
N GLY A 143 -3.08 -10.13 -16.18
CA GLY A 143 -3.56 -9.40 -15.00
C GLY A 143 -2.63 -9.49 -13.79
N TRP A 144 -1.34 -9.25 -13.99
CA TRP A 144 -0.31 -9.29 -12.94
C TRP A 144 -0.27 -7.96 -12.20
N LEU A 145 -0.54 -8.00 -10.89
CA LEU A 145 -0.26 -6.89 -10.00
C LEU A 145 1.20 -7.02 -9.52
N GLU A 146 1.96 -5.93 -9.61
CA GLU A 146 3.32 -5.86 -9.07
C GLU A 146 3.27 -5.40 -7.61
N VAL A 147 3.66 -6.29 -6.70
CA VAL A 147 3.82 -6.01 -5.27
C VAL A 147 5.30 -6.10 -4.90
N GLN A 148 5.71 -5.30 -3.91
CA GLN A 148 7.08 -5.34 -3.40
C GLN A 148 7.11 -6.09 -2.07
N ILE A 149 7.91 -7.14 -2.02
CA ILE A 149 8.05 -8.08 -0.91
C ILE A 149 9.53 -8.19 -0.58
N ASN A 150 9.95 -7.80 0.63
CA ASN A 150 11.37 -7.80 1.02
C ASN A 150 12.27 -7.19 -0.09
N ASP A 151 11.93 -6.00 -0.57
CA ASP A 151 12.65 -5.31 -1.66
C ASP A 151 12.69 -6.01 -3.03
N GLN A 152 11.94 -7.11 -3.22
CA GLN A 152 11.75 -7.74 -4.53
C GLN A 152 10.38 -7.42 -5.12
N VAL A 153 10.34 -7.16 -6.44
CA VAL A 153 9.07 -7.15 -7.15
C VAL A 153 8.63 -8.55 -7.50
N VAL A 154 7.44 -8.86 -7.02
CA VAL A 154 6.74 -10.10 -7.32
C VAL A 154 5.50 -9.75 -8.14
N LYS A 155 5.40 -10.37 -9.31
CA LYS A 155 4.17 -10.38 -10.11
C LYS A 155 3.24 -11.44 -9.51
N HIS A 156 2.03 -11.05 -9.17
CA HIS A 156 1.01 -11.99 -8.71
C HIS A 156 -0.29 -11.86 -9.49
N PRO A 157 -1.05 -12.96 -9.66
CA PRO A 157 -2.34 -12.90 -10.33
C PRO A 157 -3.29 -11.99 -9.55
N SER A 158 -3.93 -11.06 -10.24
CA SER A 158 -4.99 -10.20 -9.68
C SER A 158 -6.22 -10.95 -9.14
N THR A 159 -6.26 -12.27 -9.32
CA THR A 159 -7.33 -13.19 -8.89
C THR A 159 -7.01 -13.96 -7.61
N SER A 160 -5.84 -13.74 -6.98
CA SER A 160 -5.54 -14.37 -5.69
C SER A 160 -6.59 -13.97 -4.65
N PRO A 161 -7.24 -14.95 -3.98
CA PRO A 161 -8.27 -14.64 -3.00
C PRO A 161 -7.65 -13.85 -1.83
N VAL A 162 -8.25 -12.71 -1.51
CA VAL A 162 -7.89 -11.93 -0.32
C VAL A 162 -8.44 -12.61 0.93
N LEU A 163 -7.71 -12.49 2.02
CA LEU A 163 -8.11 -13.02 3.31
C LEU A 163 -9.24 -12.15 3.90
N PRO A 164 -10.22 -12.75 4.60
CA PRO A 164 -11.25 -11.98 5.27
C PRO A 164 -10.65 -11.06 6.33
N ALA A 165 -11.22 -9.88 6.51
CA ALA A 165 -10.85 -9.02 7.62
C ALA A 165 -11.08 -9.76 8.96
N PRO A 166 -10.11 -9.79 9.88
CA PRO A 166 -10.27 -10.36 11.20
C PRO A 166 -11.43 -9.70 11.94
N LYS A 167 -12.28 -10.54 12.54
CA LYS A 167 -13.45 -10.07 13.30
C LYS A 167 -13.07 -9.42 14.65
N LYS A 168 -11.82 -9.58 15.08
CA LYS A 168 -11.27 -9.01 16.32
C LYS A 168 -9.84 -8.56 16.05
N THR A 169 -9.53 -7.34 16.46
CA THR A 169 -8.17 -6.85 16.58
C THR A 169 -7.46 -7.62 17.69
N ALA A 170 -6.37 -8.33 17.35
CA ALA A 170 -5.56 -9.02 18.33
C ALA A 170 -4.67 -8.00 19.06
N LEU A 171 -5.08 -7.57 20.25
CA LEU A 171 -4.27 -6.69 21.09
C LEU A 171 -4.43 -7.09 22.56
N PRO A 172 -3.34 -7.33 23.32
CA PRO A 172 -1.92 -7.47 22.94
C PRO A 172 -1.55 -8.85 22.35
N VAL A 173 -0.39 -8.97 21.70
CA VAL A 173 0.17 -10.25 21.19
C VAL A 173 1.41 -10.65 22.00
N VAL A 174 1.54 -11.92 22.35
CA VAL A 174 2.68 -12.47 23.12
C VAL A 174 3.46 -13.44 22.25
N ILE A 175 4.77 -13.21 22.13
CA ILE A 175 5.69 -13.98 21.27
C ILE A 175 6.92 -14.42 22.06
N ASN A 176 7.68 -15.39 21.54
CA ASN A 176 8.98 -15.73 22.12
C ASN A 176 10.03 -14.64 21.80
N PRO A 177 11.08 -14.48 22.62
CA PRO A 177 12.13 -13.49 22.40
C PRO A 177 12.93 -13.67 21.11
N THR A 178 12.83 -14.83 20.46
CA THR A 178 13.51 -15.12 19.19
C THR A 178 12.55 -15.15 18.01
N ASP A 179 11.25 -14.93 18.24
CA ASP A 179 10.27 -14.88 17.17
C ASP A 179 10.44 -13.59 16.39
N LYS A 180 10.43 -13.70 15.06
CA LYS A 180 10.39 -12.54 14.17
C LYS A 180 9.01 -11.87 14.16
N PHE A 181 8.99 -10.59 13.80
CA PHE A 181 7.77 -9.92 13.40
C PHE A 181 7.82 -9.52 11.91
N SER A 182 6.71 -8.97 11.41
CA SER A 182 6.54 -8.61 10.00
C SER A 182 5.88 -7.23 9.85
N PHE A 183 5.89 -6.68 8.65
CA PHE A 183 5.15 -5.49 8.27
C PHE A 183 4.21 -5.76 7.10
N LEU A 184 3.05 -5.11 7.11
CA LEU A 184 2.16 -4.96 5.97
C LEU A 184 1.76 -3.48 5.87
N GLY A 185 2.16 -2.81 4.79
CA GLY A 185 1.90 -1.38 4.54
C GLY A 185 1.40 -1.13 3.12
N ASN A 186 0.63 -0.06 2.91
CA ASN A 186 0.21 0.40 1.58
C ASN A 186 0.92 1.70 1.14
N VAL A 187 1.81 2.23 1.97
CA VAL A 187 2.74 3.34 1.71
C VAL A 187 4.11 3.03 2.30
N THR A 188 5.11 3.82 1.95
CA THR A 188 6.40 3.81 2.66
C THR A 188 6.20 4.27 4.11
N LEU A 189 6.76 3.54 5.06
CA LEU A 189 6.67 3.83 6.49
C LEU A 189 8.06 4.08 7.07
N TYR A 190 8.22 5.12 7.89
CA TYR A 190 9.48 5.50 8.54
C TYR A 190 9.50 5.02 9.99
N LEU A 191 10.63 4.46 10.39
CA LEU A 191 10.80 3.77 11.66
C LEU A 191 11.72 4.58 12.57
N SER A 192 11.29 4.81 13.81
CA SER A 192 12.06 5.56 14.81
C SER A 192 11.72 5.11 16.24
N GLY A 193 12.37 5.70 17.25
CA GLY A 193 12.17 5.35 18.66
C GLY A 193 12.97 4.13 19.12
N CYS A 194 13.23 3.17 18.25
CA CYS A 194 14.21 2.10 18.45
C CYS A 194 14.81 1.63 17.12
N ASP A 195 15.86 0.82 17.22
CA ASP A 195 16.44 0.19 16.05
C ASP A 195 15.57 -0.98 15.58
N VAL A 196 15.46 -1.16 14.27
CA VAL A 196 14.83 -2.32 13.64
C VAL A 196 15.85 -2.95 12.71
N TYR A 197 15.98 -4.27 12.78
CA TYR A 197 16.88 -5.06 11.96
C TYR A 197 16.07 -6.05 11.12
N GLN A 198 16.47 -6.24 9.88
CA GLN A 198 15.89 -7.20 8.95
C GLN A 198 16.96 -8.18 8.50
N GLU A 199 16.64 -9.47 8.53
CA GLU A 199 17.46 -10.49 7.88
C GLU A 199 17.04 -10.65 6.42
N TYR A 200 17.80 -10.05 5.50
CA TYR A 200 17.56 -10.20 4.08
C TYR A 200 18.81 -9.81 3.25
N PRO A 201 19.36 -10.72 2.41
CA PRO A 201 19.01 -12.14 2.24
C PRO A 201 19.29 -12.99 3.50
N PRO A 202 18.87 -14.28 3.55
CA PRO A 202 19.11 -15.13 4.70
C PRO A 202 20.59 -15.16 5.13
N GLY A 203 20.86 -14.91 6.40
CA GLY A 203 22.22 -14.78 6.96
C GLY A 203 22.77 -13.35 6.98
N GLU A 204 22.15 -12.40 6.29
CA GLU A 204 22.59 -11.00 6.24
C GLU A 204 21.64 -10.11 7.04
N MET A 205 22.14 -9.55 8.13
CA MET A 205 21.36 -8.68 9.02
C MET A 205 21.65 -7.21 8.71
N GLY A 206 20.63 -6.48 8.26
CA GLY A 206 20.70 -5.04 7.98
C GLY A 206 19.83 -4.25 8.95
N LYS A 207 20.32 -3.10 9.42
CA LYS A 207 19.47 -2.13 10.12
C LYS A 207 18.62 -1.38 9.09
N ILE A 208 17.32 -1.24 9.36
CA ILE A 208 16.39 -0.48 8.54
C ILE A 208 15.82 0.72 9.32
N ASP A 209 15.68 1.85 8.66
CA ASP A 209 15.06 3.08 9.18
C ASP A 209 13.72 3.39 8.50
N LYS A 210 13.36 2.60 7.49
CA LYS A 210 12.09 2.66 6.78
C LYS A 210 11.72 1.30 6.23
N PHE A 211 10.42 1.12 6.05
CA PHE A 211 9.81 0.01 5.36
C PHE A 211 9.33 0.50 3.99
N VAL A 212 9.98 0.02 2.92
CA VAL A 212 9.61 0.28 1.53
C VAL A 212 8.86 -0.92 0.99
N GLY A 213 7.78 -0.67 0.26
CA GLY A 213 6.99 -1.73 -0.38
C GLY A 213 5.73 -2.11 0.38
N THR A 214 5.26 -3.34 0.18
CA THR A 214 3.94 -3.78 0.63
C THR A 214 4.02 -4.72 1.82
N MET A 215 5.00 -5.64 1.84
CA MET A 215 5.21 -6.52 2.99
C MET A 215 6.69 -6.83 3.23
N SER A 216 7.06 -6.95 4.50
CA SER A 216 8.40 -7.39 4.94
C SER A 216 8.27 -8.36 6.11
N THR A 217 9.23 -9.27 6.26
CA THR A 217 9.32 -10.20 7.39
C THR A 217 10.79 -10.40 7.78
N ASP A 218 11.03 -11.28 8.75
CA ASP A 218 12.35 -11.53 9.33
C ASP A 218 12.90 -10.29 10.06
N LEU A 219 12.00 -9.60 10.78
CA LEU A 219 12.31 -8.38 11.52
C LEU A 219 12.51 -8.64 13.01
N TYR A 220 13.46 -7.89 13.58
CA TYR A 220 13.90 -7.96 14.97
C TYR A 220 14.25 -6.57 15.51
N LEU A 221 14.38 -6.42 16.83
CA LEU A 221 14.83 -5.16 17.44
C LEU A 221 16.32 -5.16 17.81
N THR A 222 17.00 -6.29 17.62
CA THR A 222 18.45 -6.44 17.80
C THR A 222 19.06 -7.29 16.68
N PRO A 223 20.36 -7.11 16.36
CA PRO A 223 20.99 -7.83 15.24
C PRO A 223 21.21 -9.32 15.52
N ASP A 224 21.12 -9.77 16.77
CA ASP A 224 21.21 -11.18 17.19
C ASP A 224 19.87 -11.93 17.13
N LYS A 225 18.89 -11.40 16.39
CA LYS A 225 17.55 -11.97 16.20
C LYS A 225 16.72 -12.03 17.50
N SER A 226 16.73 -10.93 18.26
CA SER A 226 16.10 -10.83 19.57
C SER A 226 15.43 -9.47 19.79
N TYR A 227 15.08 -9.18 21.06
CA TYR A 227 14.50 -7.94 21.54
C TYR A 227 15.28 -7.41 22.75
N PRO A 228 15.48 -6.08 22.89
CA PRO A 228 16.13 -5.53 24.08
C PRO A 228 15.35 -5.86 25.35
N PRO A 229 16.02 -6.18 26.48
CA PRO A 229 15.34 -6.39 27.76
C PRO A 229 14.53 -5.16 28.20
N GLY A 230 13.34 -5.40 28.76
CA GLY A 230 12.45 -4.33 29.23
C GLY A 230 11.57 -3.77 28.11
N VAL A 231 11.17 -2.50 28.26
CA VAL A 231 10.21 -1.84 27.36
C VAL A 231 10.96 -1.06 26.28
N THR A 232 10.70 -1.41 25.03
CA THR A 232 11.18 -0.70 23.83
C THR A 232 9.99 -0.19 23.03
N THR A 233 10.11 1.00 22.44
CA THR A 233 9.02 1.62 21.66
C THR A 233 9.47 1.91 20.24
N LEU A 234 8.70 1.41 19.29
CA LEU A 234 8.83 1.71 17.87
C LEU A 234 7.76 2.73 17.45
N THR A 235 8.19 3.85 16.92
CA THR A 235 7.33 4.87 16.30
C THR A 235 7.37 4.71 14.79
N ILE A 236 6.20 4.64 14.17
CA ILE A 236 6.02 4.43 12.74
C ILE A 236 5.25 5.62 12.16
N GLU A 237 5.81 6.30 11.17
CA GLU A 237 5.22 7.46 10.51
C GLU A 237 5.13 7.25 8.99
N ASP A 238 4.20 7.92 8.33
CA ASP A 238 4.04 7.87 6.86
C ASP A 238 4.89 8.90 6.09
N GLY A 239 5.73 9.68 6.80
CA GLY A 239 6.57 10.72 6.21
C GLY A 239 5.85 12.01 5.82
N PHE A 240 4.52 12.04 5.76
CA PHE A 240 3.70 13.25 5.52
C PHE A 240 2.98 13.75 6.79
N SER A 241 3.01 12.94 7.85
CA SER A 241 2.26 13.07 9.10
C SER A 241 0.76 13.07 8.94
N ASP A 242 0.29 12.25 8.00
CA ASP A 242 -1.12 11.94 7.91
C ASP A 242 -1.47 10.79 8.87
N ALA A 243 -0.49 9.95 9.26
CA ALA A 243 -0.64 8.97 10.33
C ALA A 243 0.66 8.66 11.10
N THR A 244 0.49 8.32 12.38
CA THR A 244 1.56 7.84 13.27
C THR A 244 1.04 6.69 14.13
N ALA A 245 1.79 5.58 14.16
CA ALA A 245 1.58 4.46 15.07
C ALA A 245 2.72 4.37 16.09
N VAL A 246 2.40 3.92 17.29
CA VAL A 246 3.39 3.65 18.36
C VAL A 246 3.18 2.24 18.86
N ILE A 247 4.20 1.40 18.71
CA ILE A 247 4.21 -0.02 19.05
C ILE A 247 5.19 -0.24 20.21
N GLU A 248 4.72 -0.82 21.30
CA GLU A 248 5.52 -1.18 22.45
C GLU A 248 5.87 -2.67 22.41
N PHE A 249 7.14 -2.97 22.65
CA PHE A 249 7.67 -4.31 22.83
C PHE A 249 8.18 -4.41 24.28
N ASN A 250 7.50 -5.20 25.10
CA ASN A 250 7.92 -5.46 26.48
C ASN A 250 8.53 -6.86 26.59
N HIS A 251 9.86 -6.92 26.66
CA HIS A 251 10.62 -8.16 26.84
C HIS A 251 10.81 -8.48 28.33
N ASP A 252 9.99 -9.41 28.82
CA ASP A 252 10.11 -9.99 30.16
C ASP A 252 11.10 -11.16 30.13
N THR A 253 12.36 -10.89 30.47
CA THR A 253 13.44 -11.91 30.45
C THR A 253 13.22 -13.01 31.49
N SER A 254 12.44 -12.76 32.55
CA SER A 254 12.12 -13.77 33.56
C SER A 254 11.14 -14.82 33.03
N LYS A 255 10.18 -14.37 32.20
CA LYS A 255 9.19 -15.24 31.54
C LYS A 255 9.63 -15.72 30.15
N LYS A 256 10.74 -15.19 29.64
CA LYS A 256 11.23 -15.44 28.28
C LYS A 256 10.13 -15.19 27.24
N GLN A 257 9.52 -14.01 27.29
CA GLN A 257 8.46 -13.61 26.37
C GLN A 257 8.55 -12.13 26.03
N VAL A 258 8.03 -11.77 24.86
CA VAL A 258 7.88 -10.37 24.43
C VAL A 258 6.40 -10.11 24.19
N THR A 259 5.90 -9.02 24.75
CA THR A 259 4.51 -8.58 24.51
C THR A 259 4.53 -7.39 23.56
N MET A 260 3.90 -7.54 22.39
CA MET A 260 3.68 -6.49 21.40
C MET A 260 2.33 -5.82 21.63
N THR A 261 2.35 -4.49 21.77
CA THR A 261 1.14 -3.69 22.04
C THR A 261 1.11 -2.44 21.16
N ILE A 262 0.01 -2.22 20.46
CA ILE A 262 -0.25 -0.92 19.82
C ILE A 262 -0.67 0.06 20.92
N LYS A 263 0.25 0.97 21.28
CA LYS A 263 0.01 1.99 22.31
C LYS A 263 -0.89 3.10 21.80
N SER A 264 -0.71 3.49 20.55
CA SER A 264 -1.56 4.48 19.91
C SER A 264 -1.45 4.41 18.40
N PHE A 265 -2.55 4.76 17.74
CA PHE A 265 -2.59 5.08 16.32
C PHE A 265 -3.37 6.39 16.16
N ARG A 266 -2.77 7.37 15.48
CA ARG A 266 -3.35 8.70 15.27
C ARG A 266 -3.25 9.07 13.79
N GLY A 267 -4.21 9.86 13.31
CA GLY A 267 -4.22 10.38 11.95
C GLY A 267 -5.39 9.87 11.10
N THR A 268 -5.27 9.99 9.78
CA THR A 268 -6.32 9.62 8.80
C THR A 268 -6.20 8.20 8.27
N GLY A 269 -5.39 7.36 8.92
CA GLY A 269 -5.24 5.97 8.49
C GLY A 269 -6.46 5.11 8.79
N LYS A 270 -6.69 4.12 7.93
CA LYS A 270 -7.83 3.21 7.98
C LYS A 270 -7.66 2.07 8.97
N LEU A 271 -6.43 1.56 9.13
CA LEU A 271 -6.15 0.38 9.93
C LEU A 271 -4.80 0.47 10.62
N CYS A 272 -4.75 0.02 11.87
CA CYS A 272 -3.52 -0.30 12.60
C CYS A 272 -3.78 -1.45 13.56
N ASP A 273 -3.25 -2.64 13.26
CA ASP A 273 -3.34 -3.83 14.10
C ASP A 273 -2.20 -4.83 13.89
N ILE A 274 -2.23 -5.96 14.61
CA ILE A 274 -1.23 -7.02 14.53
C ILE A 274 -1.95 -8.30 14.12
N ARG A 275 -1.48 -8.94 13.03
CA ARG A 275 -2.09 -10.13 12.44
C ARG A 275 -1.05 -11.04 11.82
N ASP A 276 -1.34 -12.32 11.78
CA ASP A 276 -0.59 -13.27 10.96
C ASP A 276 -1.21 -13.37 9.57
N PHE A 277 -0.39 -13.54 8.53
CA PHE A 277 -0.91 -13.90 7.22
C PHE A 277 0.06 -14.76 6.38
N PRO A 278 -0.46 -15.71 5.59
CA PRO A 278 0.26 -16.29 4.47
C PRO A 278 0.12 -15.42 3.21
N TYR A 279 1.19 -15.29 2.42
CA TYR A 279 1.14 -14.68 1.09
C TYR A 279 2.26 -15.22 0.19
N LEU A 280 1.91 -15.71 -1.01
CA LEU A 280 2.84 -16.28 -2.01
C LEU A 280 3.85 -17.26 -1.40
N ASP A 281 3.33 -18.31 -0.75
CA ASP A 281 4.09 -19.37 -0.07
C ASP A 281 5.00 -18.92 1.09
N LYS A 282 4.94 -17.64 1.48
CA LYS A 282 5.61 -17.11 2.66
C LYS A 282 4.63 -16.85 3.79
N TYR A 283 5.11 -16.99 5.02
CA TYR A 283 4.37 -16.67 6.23
C TYR A 283 4.91 -15.40 6.87
N TYR A 284 4.00 -14.48 7.21
CA TYR A 284 4.27 -13.19 7.84
C TYR A 284 3.69 -13.22 9.26
N PRO A 285 4.46 -13.69 10.25
CA PRO A 285 4.01 -13.71 11.64
C PRO A 285 4.03 -12.32 12.25
N ASN A 286 3.14 -12.10 13.21
CA ASN A 286 3.07 -10.93 14.07
C ASN A 286 3.15 -9.63 13.27
N ALA A 287 2.48 -9.59 12.12
CA ALA A 287 2.64 -8.50 11.18
C ALA A 287 1.96 -7.25 11.70
N ILE A 288 2.73 -6.19 11.88
CA ILE A 288 2.20 -4.86 12.14
C ILE A 288 1.59 -4.36 10.83
N CYS A 289 0.26 -4.35 10.77
CA CYS A 289 -0.50 -3.95 9.59
C CYS A 289 -0.88 -2.48 9.74
N ILE A 290 -0.45 -1.64 8.81
CA ILE A 290 -0.79 -0.21 8.76
C ILE A 290 -1.32 0.13 7.37
N ALA A 291 -2.60 0.52 7.30
CA ALA A 291 -3.21 1.00 6.06
C ALA A 291 -3.63 2.46 6.19
N LEU A 292 -3.22 3.30 5.24
CA LEU A 292 -3.70 4.68 5.09
C LEU A 292 -5.00 4.79 4.29
#